data_AF-A0AAU0VRM8-F1
#
_entry.id   AF-A0AAU0VRM8-F1
#
_cell.length_a   1.000
_cell.length_b   1.000
_cell.length_c   1.000
_cell.angle_alpha   90.00
_cell.angle_beta   90.00
_cell.angle_gamma   90.00
#
_symmetry.space_group_name_H-M   'P 1'
#
loop_
_entity.id
_entity.type
_entity.pdbx_description
1 polymer ?
#
loop_
_entity_poly.entity_id
_entity_poly.type
_entity_poly.pdbx_seq_one_letter_code
_entity_poly.pdbx_strand_id
1 'polypeptide(L)' 'MQDRTLVGSDAPYGDPFLGRATVERVTAPGALRDRVLGGNLAELLGL' A
#
# COMPACT_ATOMS: atom_id res chain seq x y z
N MET A 1 -4.82 -3.33 13.47
CA MET A 1 -4.99 -1.96 12.89
C MET A 1 -4.62 -1.90 11.42
N GLN A 2 -3.76 -2.81 10.95
CA GLN A 2 -3.17 -2.85 9.62
C GLN A 2 -4.18 -3.11 8.50
N ASP A 3 -5.35 -3.69 8.83
CA ASP A 3 -6.44 -4.01 7.89
C ASP A 3 -7.27 -2.79 7.49
N ARG A 4 -7.02 -1.63 8.10
CA ARG A 4 -7.72 -0.36 7.82
C ARG A 4 -6.79 0.71 7.24
N THR A 5 -5.64 0.30 6.71
CA THR A 5 -4.64 1.20 6.14
C THR A 5 -4.48 0.92 4.65
N LEU A 6 -4.58 1.97 3.84
CA LEU A 6 -4.44 1.92 2.39
C LEU A 6 -3.27 2.81 1.97
N VAL A 7 -2.51 2.38 0.96
CA VAL A 7 -1.46 3.19 0.33
C VAL A 7 -2.04 3.90 -0.89
N GLY A 8 -1.84 5.22 -0.97
CA GLY A 8 -2.18 6.04 -2.12
C GLY A 8 -0.97 6.85 -2.59
N SER A 9 -0.89 7.10 -3.89
CA SER A 9 0.21 7.86 -4.51
C SER A 9 0.00 9.38 -4.55
N ASP A 10 -1.25 9.83 -4.37
CA ASP A 10 -1.67 11.22 -4.59
C ASP A 10 -1.37 11.74 -6.01
N ALA A 11 -1.31 10.85 -7.01
CA ALA A 11 -1.10 11.26 -8.40
C ALA A 11 -2.26 12.15 -8.88
N PRO A 12 -1.97 13.23 -9.66
CA PRO A 12 -0.67 13.56 -10.27
C PRO A 12 0.28 14.39 -9.37
N TYR A 13 -0.13 14.74 -8.16
CA TYR A 13 0.67 15.59 -7.25
C TYR A 13 1.81 14.81 -6.57
N GLY A 14 1.62 13.51 -6.35
CA GLY A 14 2.64 12.58 -5.90
C GLY A 14 3.05 11.55 -6.96
N ASP A 15 4.24 10.98 -6.77
CA ASP A 15 4.81 9.95 -7.64
C ASP A 15 4.41 8.54 -7.15
N PRO A 16 3.71 7.74 -7.98
CA PRO A 16 3.26 6.41 -7.59
C PRO A 16 4.39 5.41 -7.30
N PHE A 17 5.54 5.56 -7.95
CA PHE A 17 6.70 4.72 -7.70
C PHE A 17 7.39 5.10 -6.39
N LEU A 18 7.49 6.39 -6.06
CA LEU A 18 8.09 6.83 -4.79
C LEU A 18 7.26 6.41 -3.58
N GLY A 19 5.93 6.49 -3.67
CA GLY A 19 5.03 6.03 -2.61
C GLY A 19 5.21 4.53 -2.32
N ARG A 20 5.23 3.71 -3.37
CA ARG A 20 5.48 2.27 -3.26
C ARG A 20 6.88 1.98 -2.69
N ALA A 21 7.92 2.57 -3.27
CA ALA A 21 9.30 2.34 -2.85
C ALA A 21 9.54 2.71 -1.39
N THR A 22 8.88 3.76 -0.89
CA THR A 22 8.95 4.15 0.51
C THR A 22 8.43 3.07 1.44
N VAL A 23 7.25 2.51 1.14
CA VAL A 23 6.65 1.42 1.92
C VAL A 23 7.54 0.18 1.88
N GLU A 24 8.05 -0.19 0.70
CA GLU A 24 8.94 -1.35 0.55
C GLU A 24 10.26 -1.18 1.30
N ARG A 25 10.78 0.04 1.43
CA ARG A 25 12.01 0.34 2.17
C ARG A 25 11.84 0.30 3.70
N VAL A 26 10.67 0.67 4.22
CA VAL A 26 10.42 0.77 5.68
C VAL A 26 9.71 -0.45 6.26
N THR A 27 9.35 -1.43 5.42
CA THR A 27 8.70 -2.66 5.84
C THR A 27 9.52 -3.87 5.39
N ALA A 28 9.56 -4.91 6.22
CA ALA A 28 10.05 -6.22 5.79
C ALA A 28 9.07 -6.84 4.78
N PRO A 29 9.54 -7.68 3.83
CA PRO A 29 8.66 -8.50 3.02
C PRO A 29 7.71 -9.34 3.88
N GLY A 30 6.45 -9.48 3.46
CA GLY A 30 5.47 -10.35 4.11
C GLY A 30 4.06 -9.73 4.20
N ALA A 31 3.18 -10.43 4.92
CA ALA A 31 1.74 -10.18 4.96
C ALA A 31 1.35 -8.73 5.30
N LEU A 32 2.12 -8.06 6.17
CA LEU A 32 1.90 -6.64 6.46
C LEU A 32 2.02 -5.79 5.19
N ARG A 33 3.16 -5.91 4.50
CA ARG A 33 3.47 -5.14 3.29
C ARG A 33 2.45 -5.44 2.20
N ASP A 34 2.08 -6.71 2.03
CA ASP A 34 1.11 -7.13 1.02
C ASP A 34 -0.28 -6.55 1.28
N ARG A 35 -0.71 -6.49 2.56
CA ARG A 35 -1.97 -5.86 2.96
C ARG A 35 -2.00 -4.37 2.62
N VAL A 36 -1.00 -3.60 3.07
CA VAL A 36 -1.02 -2.14 2.86
C VAL A 36 -0.77 -1.72 1.40
N LEU A 37 0.03 -2.47 0.63
CA LEU A 37 0.30 -2.15 -0.77
C LEU A 37 -0.85 -2.49 -1.72
N GLY A 38 -1.88 -3.20 -1.26
CA GLY A 38 -3.03 -3.47 -2.12
C GLY A 38 -4.03 -4.48 -1.57
N GLY A 39 -3.62 -5.43 -0.72
CA GLY A 39 -4.51 -6.47 -0.21
C GLY A 39 -5.77 -5.94 0.47
N ASN A 40 -5.62 -4.90 1.30
CA ASN A 40 -6.77 -4.27 1.97
C ASN A 40 -7.72 -3.57 0.98
N LEU A 41 -7.18 -2.94 -0.07
CA LEU A 41 -8.00 -2.29 -1.09
C LEU A 41 -8.72 -3.33 -1.95
N ALA A 42 -8.04 -4.42 -2.31
CA ALA A 42 -8.63 -5.52 -3.06
C ALA A 42 -9.80 -6.15 -2.28
N GLU A 43 -9.61 -6.45 -0.99
CA GLU A 43 -10.68 -6.97 -0.12
C GLU A 43 -11.88 -6.01 -0.06
N LEU A 44 -11.62 -4.71 0.10
CA LEU A 44 -12.68 -3.69 0.14
C LEU A 44 -13.46 -3.59 -1.17
N LEU A 45 -12.78 -3.80 -2.31
CA LEU A 45 -13.37 -3.76 -3.64
C LEU A 45 -13.95 -5.10 -4.11
N GLY A 46 -13.78 -6.19 -3.35
CA GLY A 46 -14.21 -7.54 -3.72
C GLY A 46 -13.44 -8.11 -4.92
N LEU A 47 -12.15 -7.76 -5.05
CA LEU A 47 -11.24 -8.19 -6.12
C LEU A 47 -10.40 -9.42 -5.73
#